data_AF-A0A965NQW0-F1
#
_entry.id   AF-A0A965NQW0-F1
#
_cell.length_a   1.000
_cell.length_b   1.000
_cell.length_c   1.000
_cell.angle_alpha   90.00
_cell.angle_beta   90.00
_cell.angle_gamma   90.00
#
_symmetry.space_group_name_H-M   'P 1'
#
loop_
_entity.id
_entity.type
_entity.pdbx_description
1 polymer ?
#
loop_
_entity_poly.entity_id
_entity_poly.type
_entity_poly.pdbx_seq_one_letter_code
_entity_poly.pdbx_strand_id
1 'polypeptide(L)'
;MTTATAFFAVPAPPCAALIGTLEGVLPRFRSPLARAVVPIIGGLVFFAVLFGVTWLFADRATDNRKREVRQGDYTFRVGPVEDMADIVKRDGPILYPDLRDTAYDRTIVVDHTGDDATRGWQVYYAYPSDRGPECLVQHVEGTRDFVDCDERTLPVEQLHRPIDARPVVENRVSLLIDLRAP
;
A
#
# COMPACT_ATOMS: atom_id res chain seq x y z
N MET A 1 35.24 54.03 -49.60
CA MET A 1 34.48 53.17 -50.53
C MET A 1 33.32 52.60 -49.76
N THR A 2 32.14 53.11 -50.10
CA THR A 2 30.84 52.89 -49.49
C THR A 2 30.22 51.64 -50.12
N THR A 3 29.68 50.72 -49.33
CA THR A 3 28.82 49.66 -49.87
C THR A 3 27.54 49.63 -49.04
N ALA A 4 26.47 50.08 -49.69
CA ALA A 4 25.13 50.12 -49.14
C ALA A 4 24.53 48.72 -49.16
N THR A 5 24.15 48.21 -47.99
CA THR A 5 23.43 46.93 -47.84
C THR A 5 21.94 47.19 -48.08
N ALA A 6 21.42 46.69 -49.20
CA ALA A 6 19.99 46.75 -49.51
C ALA A 6 19.21 45.75 -48.63
N PHE A 7 18.35 46.27 -47.76
CA PHE A 7 17.34 45.49 -47.04
C PHE A 7 16.24 45.07 -48.03
N PHE A 8 16.14 43.78 -48.34
CA PHE A 8 14.95 43.22 -49.00
C PHE A 8 13.80 43.18 -47.99
N ALA A 9 12.77 43.99 -48.22
CA ALA A 9 11.51 43.88 -47.52
C ALA A 9 10.80 42.60 -47.96
N VAL A 10 10.64 41.64 -47.04
CA VAL A 10 9.75 40.49 -47.23
C VAL A 10 8.31 41.01 -47.13
N PRO A 11 7.45 40.82 -48.14
CA PRO A 11 6.06 41.23 -48.02
C PRO A 11 5.37 40.38 -46.94
N ALA A 12 4.72 41.03 -45.98
CA ALA A 12 3.89 40.36 -45.00
C ALA A 12 2.77 39.59 -45.74
N PRO A 13 2.50 38.32 -45.38
CA PRO A 13 1.36 37.61 -45.95
C PRO A 13 0.07 38.33 -45.54
N PRO A 14 -0.95 38.39 -46.41
CA PRO A 14 -2.21 39.02 -46.06
C PRO A 14 -2.83 38.31 -44.84
N CYS A 15 -3.18 39.10 -43.83
CA CYS A 15 -3.81 38.66 -42.56
C CYS A 15 -5.12 37.86 -42.73
N ALA A 16 -5.61 37.69 -43.97
CA ALA A 16 -6.85 37.00 -44.31
C ALA A 16 -6.72 35.46 -44.42
N ALA A 17 -5.49 34.90 -44.47
CA ALA A 17 -5.32 33.47 -44.73
C ALA A 17 -5.48 32.55 -43.51
N LEU A 18 -5.49 33.08 -42.28
CA LEU A 18 -5.54 32.27 -41.05
C LEU A 18 -6.95 32.05 -40.48
N ILE A 19 -7.98 32.69 -41.07
CA ILE A 19 -9.38 32.53 -40.65
C ILE A 19 -10.14 31.51 -41.51
N GLY A 20 -9.65 31.19 -42.71
CA GLY A 20 -10.38 30.40 -43.72
C GLY A 20 -10.43 28.88 -43.54
N THR A 21 -9.77 28.28 -42.54
CA THR A 21 -9.68 26.81 -42.41
C THR A 21 -10.59 26.20 -41.34
N LEU A 22 -11.31 26.99 -40.54
CA LEU A 22 -12.29 26.48 -39.57
C LEU A 22 -13.75 26.69 -40.00
N GLU A 23 -14.03 27.27 -41.17
CA GLU A 23 -15.41 27.53 -41.62
C GLU A 23 -16.09 26.33 -42.31
N GLY A 24 -15.36 25.23 -42.54
CA GLY A 24 -15.81 24.12 -43.39
C GLY A 24 -16.31 22.85 -42.68
N VAL A 25 -16.22 22.72 -41.35
CA VAL A 25 -16.48 21.44 -40.65
C VAL A 25 -17.51 21.58 -39.53
N LEU A 26 -18.49 22.48 -39.67
CA LEU A 26 -19.68 22.42 -38.82
C LEU A 26 -20.91 22.27 -39.72
N PRO A 27 -21.66 21.16 -39.63
CA PRO A 27 -22.89 21.00 -40.41
C PRO A 27 -23.83 22.17 -40.12
N ARG A 28 -24.11 22.97 -41.14
CA ARG A 28 -24.99 24.14 -41.03
C ARG A 28 -26.44 23.64 -40.97
N PHE A 29 -26.91 23.33 -39.77
CA PHE A 29 -28.29 22.89 -39.57
C PHE A 29 -29.27 23.99 -40.03
N ARG A 30 -30.25 23.60 -40.87
CA ARG A 30 -31.18 24.53 -41.52
C ARG A 30 -32.25 25.10 -40.56
N SER A 31 -32.45 24.49 -39.39
CA SER A 31 -33.45 24.95 -38.41
C SER A 31 -32.80 25.51 -37.14
N PRO A 32 -33.41 26.54 -36.50
CA PRO A 32 -32.89 27.13 -35.26
C PRO A 32 -32.87 26.12 -34.10
N LEU A 33 -33.86 25.22 -34.04
CA LEU A 33 -33.92 24.17 -33.03
C LEU A 33 -32.77 23.16 -33.18
N ALA A 34 -32.45 22.74 -34.41
CA ALA A 34 -31.36 21.79 -34.64
C ALA A 34 -29.99 22.38 -34.24
N ARG A 35 -29.79 23.69 -34.42
CA ARG A 35 -28.54 24.36 -34.01
C ARG A 35 -28.34 24.39 -32.49
N ALA A 36 -29.42 24.45 -31.72
CA ALA A 36 -29.36 24.45 -30.26
C ALA A 36 -29.27 23.03 -29.67
N VAL A 37 -29.99 22.07 -30.25
CA VAL A 37 -30.16 20.73 -29.66
C VAL A 37 -29.04 19.78 -30.04
N VAL A 38 -28.50 19.86 -31.26
CA VAL A 38 -27.48 18.91 -31.73
C VAL A 38 -26.19 18.90 -30.90
N PRO A 39 -25.60 20.04 -30.47
CA PRO A 39 -24.40 20.01 -29.62
C PRO A 39 -24.66 19.36 -28.26
N ILE A 40 -25.85 19.57 -27.69
CA ILE A 40 -26.26 18.99 -26.39
C ILE A 40 -26.38 17.47 -26.52
N ILE A 41 -27.09 16.98 -27.54
CA ILE A 41 -27.22 15.55 -27.79
C ILE A 41 -25.85 14.93 -28.08
N GLY A 42 -25.01 15.60 -28.87
CA GLY A 42 -23.65 15.14 -29.15
C GLY A 42 -22.80 14.98 -27.89
N GLY A 43 -22.86 15.97 -26.98
CA GLY A 43 -22.20 15.89 -25.68
C GLY A 43 -22.71 14.75 -24.81
N LEU A 44 -24.04 14.59 -24.72
CA LEU A 44 -24.66 13.49 -23.95
C LEU A 44 -24.25 12.12 -24.48
N VAL A 45 -24.26 11.94 -25.80
CA VAL A 45 -23.81 10.69 -26.45
C VAL A 45 -22.34 10.43 -26.13
N PHE A 46 -21.48 11.45 -26.22
CA PHE A 46 -20.07 11.32 -25.89
C PHE A 46 -19.85 10.86 -24.44
N PHE A 47 -20.51 11.49 -23.47
CA PHE A 47 -20.39 11.11 -22.06
C PHE A 47 -20.98 9.73 -21.78
N ALA A 48 -22.09 9.36 -22.41
CA ALA A 48 -22.66 8.02 -22.29
C ALA A 48 -21.70 6.94 -22.81
N VAL A 49 -21.04 7.19 -23.94
CA VAL A 49 -20.01 6.29 -24.51
C VAL A 49 -18.78 6.23 -23.59
N LEU A 50 -18.26 7.38 -23.14
CA LEU A 50 -17.11 7.43 -22.24
C LEU A 50 -17.39 6.69 -20.93
N PHE A 51 -18.57 6.90 -20.34
CA PHE A 51 -19.02 6.21 -19.15
C PHE A 51 -19.12 4.71 -19.39
N GLY A 52 -19.74 4.28 -20.49
CA GLY A 52 -19.88 2.86 -20.83
C GLY A 52 -18.53 2.16 -21.02
N VAL A 53 -17.59 2.80 -21.71
CA VAL A 53 -16.22 2.29 -21.88
C VAL A 53 -15.49 2.20 -20.54
N THR A 54 -15.57 3.25 -19.73
CA THR A 54 -14.95 3.28 -18.40
C THR A 54 -15.56 2.20 -17.49
N TRP A 55 -16.88 2.04 -17.51
CA TRP A 55 -17.60 1.02 -16.76
C TRP A 55 -17.17 -0.39 -17.17
N LEU A 56 -17.06 -0.65 -18.47
CA LEU A 56 -16.60 -1.93 -19.01
C LEU A 56 -15.17 -2.27 -18.53
N PHE A 57 -14.25 -1.31 -18.57
CA PHE A 57 -12.91 -1.50 -18.01
C PHE A 57 -12.95 -1.75 -16.50
N ALA A 58 -13.79 -1.02 -15.76
CA ALA A 58 -13.93 -1.17 -14.32
C ALA A 58 -14.49 -2.55 -13.92
N ASP A 59 -15.52 -3.05 -14.60
CA ASP A 59 -16.10 -4.39 -14.39
C ASP A 59 -15.05 -5.48 -14.63
N ARG A 60 -14.35 -5.41 -15.77
CA ARG A 60 -13.30 -6.37 -16.12
C ARG A 60 -12.10 -6.33 -15.17
N ALA A 61 -11.72 -5.14 -14.69
CA ALA A 61 -10.67 -4.97 -13.69
C ALA A 61 -11.08 -5.45 -12.29
N THR A 62 -12.38 -5.39 -11.96
CA THR A 62 -12.91 -5.83 -10.68
C THR A 62 -12.95 -7.36 -10.58
N ASP A 63 -13.25 -8.06 -11.67
CA ASP A 63 -13.17 -9.52 -11.71
C ASP A 63 -11.74 -10.04 -11.52
N ASN A 64 -10.73 -9.34 -12.05
CA ASN A 64 -9.33 -9.70 -11.84
C ASN A 64 -8.85 -9.43 -10.40
N ARG A 65 -9.43 -8.44 -9.70
CA ARG A 65 -9.09 -8.13 -8.29
C ARG A 65 -9.55 -9.19 -7.29
N LYS A 66 -10.56 -10.02 -7.61
CA LYS A 66 -10.98 -11.12 -6.73
C LYS A 66 -9.99 -12.29 -6.71
N ARG A 67 -9.05 -12.38 -7.65
CA ARG A 67 -8.08 -13.49 -7.71
C ARG A 67 -6.67 -13.13 -7.26
N GLU A 68 -6.24 -11.87 -7.37
CA GLU A 68 -4.84 -11.50 -7.10
C GLU A 68 -4.74 -10.09 -6.49
N VAL A 69 -5.04 -9.95 -5.20
CA VAL A 69 -4.35 -8.94 -4.38
C VAL A 69 -3.40 -9.71 -3.46
N ARG A 70 -2.31 -10.17 -4.07
CA ARG A 70 -1.13 -10.72 -3.39
C ARG A 70 -0.01 -9.70 -3.45
N GLN A 71 -0.29 -8.49 -2.99
CA GLN A 71 0.69 -7.40 -2.92
C GLN A 71 1.01 -7.14 -1.45
N GLY A 72 1.95 -7.94 -0.97
CA GLY A 72 2.59 -7.80 0.33
C GLY A 72 3.64 -8.89 0.43
N ASP A 73 4.84 -8.54 0.90
CA ASP A 73 5.72 -9.56 1.43
C ASP A 73 5.00 -10.16 2.65
N TYR A 74 4.84 -11.47 2.65
CA TYR A 74 4.26 -12.18 3.79
C TYR A 74 5.31 -12.44 4.86
N THR A 75 6.55 -12.02 4.62
CA THR A 75 7.63 -12.08 5.58
C THR A 75 7.94 -10.67 6.08
N PHE A 76 7.87 -10.50 7.40
CA PHE A 76 8.33 -9.29 8.06
C PHE A 76 9.79 -9.46 8.45
N ARG A 77 10.69 -8.66 7.88
CA ARG A 77 12.11 -8.68 8.24
C ARG A 77 12.33 -7.92 9.53
N VAL A 78 12.80 -8.62 10.55
CA VAL A 78 13.08 -8.08 11.88
C VAL A 78 14.44 -7.40 11.89
N GLY A 79 15.48 -8.10 11.44
CA GLY A 79 16.85 -7.58 11.45
C GLY A 79 17.91 -8.68 11.35
N PRO A 80 19.20 -8.33 11.57
CA PRO A 80 20.29 -9.29 11.74
C PRO A 80 20.05 -10.17 12.97
N VAL A 81 20.21 -11.48 12.82
CA VAL A 81 19.78 -12.43 13.85
C VAL A 81 20.61 -12.31 15.14
N GLU A 82 21.90 -12.02 15.03
CA GLU A 82 22.79 -11.79 16.16
C GLU A 82 22.40 -10.56 16.96
N ASP A 83 22.20 -9.43 16.29
CA ASP A 83 21.81 -8.17 16.92
C ASP A 83 20.46 -8.32 17.64
N MET A 84 19.51 -9.02 17.01
CA MET A 84 18.18 -9.23 17.61
C MET A 84 18.27 -10.15 18.84
N ALA A 85 19.07 -11.22 18.80
CA ALA A 85 19.26 -12.09 19.95
C ALA A 85 19.90 -11.33 21.12
N ASP A 86 20.88 -10.48 20.84
CA ASP A 86 21.53 -9.64 21.87
C ASP A 86 20.57 -8.61 22.48
N ILE A 87 19.69 -8.01 21.66
CA ILE A 87 18.63 -7.11 22.15
C ILE A 87 17.69 -7.89 23.07
N VAL A 88 17.18 -9.05 22.64
CA VAL A 88 16.25 -9.84 23.47
C VAL A 88 16.89 -10.28 24.79
N LYS A 89 18.17 -10.66 24.74
CA LYS A 89 18.93 -11.05 25.94
C LYS A 89 19.11 -9.91 26.94
N ARG A 90 19.28 -8.67 26.46
CA ARG A 90 19.54 -7.49 27.30
C ARG A 90 18.24 -6.82 27.77
N ASP A 91 17.30 -6.63 26.85
CA ASP A 91 16.14 -5.77 27.03
C ASP A 91 14.83 -6.57 27.18
N GLY A 92 14.84 -7.86 26.84
CA GLY A 92 13.66 -8.73 26.86
C GLY A 92 12.98 -8.89 25.50
N PRO A 93 11.88 -9.65 25.43
CA PRO A 93 11.18 -9.94 24.17
C PRO A 93 10.67 -8.67 23.48
N ILE A 94 10.69 -8.65 22.15
CA ILE A 94 10.36 -7.47 21.35
C ILE A 94 8.88 -7.51 20.94
N LEU A 95 8.17 -6.41 21.19
CA LEU A 95 6.78 -6.20 20.76
C LEU A 95 6.70 -5.53 19.38
N TYR A 96 5.96 -6.14 18.46
CA TYR A 96 5.62 -5.58 17.16
C TYR A 96 4.10 -5.37 17.04
N PRO A 97 3.61 -4.11 17.02
CA PRO A 97 2.19 -3.80 16.89
C PRO A 97 1.64 -4.21 15.51
N ASP A 98 0.38 -4.66 15.46
CA ASP A 98 -0.32 -4.78 14.17
C ASP A 98 -0.52 -3.38 13.58
N LEU A 99 0.07 -3.13 12.41
CA LEU A 99 -0.08 -1.88 11.67
C LEU A 99 -1.15 -1.96 10.57
N ARG A 100 -1.76 -3.12 10.36
CA ARG A 100 -2.75 -3.34 9.30
C ARG A 100 -4.17 -3.01 9.76
N ASP A 101 -4.45 -3.13 11.04
CA ASP A 101 -5.77 -2.91 11.64
C ASP A 101 -5.65 -2.07 12.92
N THR A 102 -6.69 -1.30 13.22
CA THR A 102 -6.83 -0.55 14.47
C THR A 102 -7.25 -1.42 15.66
N ALA A 103 -7.66 -2.66 15.40
CA ALA A 103 -8.02 -3.62 16.46
C ALA A 103 -6.81 -4.23 17.18
N TYR A 104 -5.60 -4.14 16.59
CA TYR A 104 -4.36 -4.67 17.16
C TYR A 104 -4.31 -6.20 17.38
N ASP A 105 -5.26 -6.94 16.80
CA ASP A 105 -5.47 -8.39 17.01
C ASP A 105 -4.26 -9.28 16.70
N ARG A 106 -3.34 -8.82 15.85
CA ARG A 106 -2.11 -9.54 15.46
C ARG A 106 -0.84 -8.86 15.94
N THR A 107 -0.91 -8.13 17.04
CA THR A 107 0.29 -7.67 17.73
C THR A 107 1.07 -8.89 18.20
N ILE A 108 2.35 -8.98 17.84
CA ILE A 108 3.19 -10.14 18.15
C ILE A 108 4.33 -9.78 19.10
N VAL A 109 4.70 -10.75 19.92
CA VAL A 109 5.90 -10.76 20.75
C VAL A 109 6.89 -11.72 20.14
N VAL A 110 8.14 -11.28 19.97
CA VAL A 110 9.25 -12.09 19.48
C VAL A 110 10.22 -12.33 20.62
N ASP A 111 10.44 -13.58 20.97
CA ASP A 111 11.30 -14.01 22.06
C ASP A 111 12.40 -14.94 21.54
N HIS A 112 13.52 -14.98 22.27
CA HIS A 112 14.69 -15.79 21.97
C HIS A 112 15.22 -16.42 23.25
N THR A 113 15.55 -17.71 23.17
CA THR A 113 16.09 -18.47 24.29
C THR A 113 17.32 -19.27 23.87
N GLY A 114 18.33 -19.28 24.74
CA GLY A 114 19.59 -19.99 24.53
C GLY A 114 20.72 -19.12 24.00
N ASP A 115 21.90 -19.73 23.82
CA ASP A 115 23.13 -19.01 23.43
C ASP A 115 23.38 -18.98 21.92
N ASP A 116 22.66 -19.78 21.14
CA ASP A 116 22.76 -19.81 19.68
C ASP A 116 21.73 -18.84 19.07
N ALA A 117 22.22 -17.72 18.53
CA ALA A 117 21.37 -16.72 17.89
C ALA A 117 20.53 -17.29 16.74
N THR A 118 20.94 -18.40 16.10
CA THR A 118 20.21 -18.98 14.97
C THR A 118 19.09 -19.95 15.37
N ARG A 119 18.91 -20.23 16.66
CA ARG A 119 17.92 -21.18 17.20
C ARG A 119 17.17 -20.59 18.39
N GLY A 120 16.09 -21.23 18.83
CA GLY A 120 15.39 -20.84 20.06
C GLY A 120 14.46 -19.63 19.95
N TRP A 121 14.20 -19.16 18.73
CA TRP A 121 13.21 -18.12 18.44
C TRP A 121 11.78 -18.63 18.61
N GLN A 122 10.94 -17.84 19.27
CA GLN A 122 9.52 -18.08 19.43
C GLN A 122 8.75 -16.80 19.15
N VAL A 123 7.52 -16.95 18.66
CA VAL A 123 6.58 -15.84 18.45
C VAL A 123 5.30 -16.15 19.20
N TYR A 124 4.75 -15.13 19.84
CA TYR A 124 3.49 -15.16 20.56
C TYR A 124 2.62 -13.99 20.11
N TYR A 125 1.31 -14.04 20.29
CA TYR A 125 0.51 -12.81 20.26
C TYR A 125 0.67 -12.06 21.58
N ALA A 126 0.52 -10.74 21.54
CA ALA A 126 0.62 -9.88 22.71
C ALA A 126 -0.65 -9.87 23.57
N TYR A 127 -1.25 -11.02 23.82
CA TYR A 127 -2.36 -11.21 24.75
C TYR A 127 -2.27 -12.58 25.46
N PRO A 128 -2.81 -12.73 26.67
CA PRO A 128 -2.77 -13.97 27.42
C PRO A 128 -3.47 -15.12 26.69
N SER A 129 -3.00 -16.35 26.86
CA SER A 129 -3.63 -17.54 26.25
C SER A 129 -5.05 -17.83 26.77
N ASP A 130 -5.41 -17.30 27.94
CA ASP A 130 -6.73 -17.41 28.56
C ASP A 130 -7.68 -16.22 28.27
N ARG A 131 -7.23 -15.25 27.46
CA ARG A 131 -7.98 -14.05 27.06
C ARG A 131 -7.97 -13.86 25.54
N GLY A 132 -8.80 -12.96 25.04
CA GLY A 132 -8.80 -12.55 23.64
C GLY A 132 -7.88 -11.36 23.36
N PRO A 133 -7.79 -10.95 22.07
CA PRO A 133 -6.93 -9.84 21.62
C PRO A 133 -7.29 -8.48 22.23
N GLU A 134 -8.47 -8.34 22.82
CA GLU A 134 -8.88 -7.15 23.57
C GLU A 134 -8.02 -6.87 24.82
N CYS A 135 -7.32 -7.88 25.35
CA CYS A 135 -6.48 -7.78 26.53
C CYS A 135 -4.98 -7.77 26.15
N LEU A 136 -4.52 -6.65 25.58
CA LEU A 136 -3.11 -6.50 25.22
C LEU A 136 -2.21 -6.46 26.44
N VAL A 137 -1.06 -7.11 26.35
CA VAL A 137 -0.05 -7.08 27.40
C VAL A 137 0.96 -5.94 27.23
N GLN A 138 1.51 -5.48 28.34
CA GLN A 138 2.62 -4.53 28.39
C GLN A 138 3.89 -5.25 28.84
N HIS A 139 4.99 -5.03 28.14
CA HIS A 139 6.27 -5.65 28.47
C HIS A 139 6.88 -5.02 29.72
N VAL A 140 7.39 -5.86 30.62
CA VAL A 140 8.24 -5.41 31.72
C VAL A 140 9.69 -5.38 31.23
N GLU A 141 10.20 -4.17 30.95
CA GLU A 141 11.54 -3.95 30.40
C GLU A 141 12.65 -4.70 31.16
N GLY A 142 13.58 -5.30 30.41
CA GLY A 142 14.70 -6.07 30.95
C GLY A 142 14.31 -7.45 31.47
N THR A 143 13.06 -7.88 31.30
CA THR A 143 12.57 -9.20 31.73
C THR A 143 11.89 -9.94 30.58
N ARG A 144 11.53 -11.21 30.82
CA ARG A 144 10.67 -12.01 29.92
C ARG A 144 9.21 -12.05 30.39
N ASP A 145 8.82 -11.08 31.21
CA ASP A 145 7.50 -10.99 31.82
C ASP A 145 6.68 -9.83 31.25
N PHE A 146 5.37 -9.97 31.36
CA PHE A 146 4.36 -9.08 30.81
C PHE A 146 3.28 -8.78 31.84
N VAL A 147 2.72 -7.58 31.81
CA VAL A 147 1.54 -7.20 32.61
C VAL A 147 0.32 -7.19 31.70
N ASP A 148 -0.73 -7.94 32.05
CA ASP A 148 -1.97 -7.97 31.29
C ASP A 148 -2.99 -6.89 31.73
N CYS A 149 -4.17 -6.89 31.10
CA CYS A 149 -5.24 -5.95 31.39
C CYS A 149 -5.86 -6.12 32.80
N ASP A 150 -5.66 -7.28 33.44
CA ASP A 150 -6.09 -7.60 34.80
C ASP A 150 -4.97 -7.34 35.84
N GLU A 151 -3.91 -6.63 35.44
CA GLU A 151 -2.71 -6.34 36.24
C GLU A 151 -1.95 -7.59 36.72
N ARG A 152 -2.11 -8.73 36.04
CA ARG A 152 -1.36 -9.96 36.31
C ARG A 152 0.00 -9.91 35.62
N THR A 153 1.04 -10.33 36.32
CA THR A 153 2.36 -10.57 35.71
C THR A 153 2.41 -12.00 35.16
N LEU A 154 2.66 -12.13 33.87
CA LEU A 154 2.66 -13.38 33.13
C LEU A 154 4.01 -13.54 32.40
N PRO A 155 4.63 -14.73 32.41
CA PRO A 155 5.78 -15.02 31.58
C PRO A 155 5.36 -15.16 30.11
N VAL A 156 6.30 -14.96 29.19
CA VAL A 156 6.05 -15.03 27.74
C VAL A 156 5.39 -16.34 27.28
N GLU A 157 5.66 -17.47 27.93
CA GLU A 157 5.08 -18.77 27.56
C GLU A 157 3.58 -18.89 27.86
N GLN A 158 3.02 -17.99 28.67
CA GLN A 158 1.57 -17.92 28.95
C GLN A 158 0.80 -17.07 27.94
N LEU A 159 1.50 -16.43 27.00
CA LEU A 159 0.87 -15.71 25.89
C LEU A 159 0.34 -16.67 24.82
N HIS A 160 -0.64 -16.20 24.06
CA HIS A 160 -1.25 -17.02 23.02
C HIS A 160 -0.25 -17.32 21.90
N ARG A 161 -0.20 -18.57 21.41
CA ARG A 161 0.67 -18.95 20.29
C ARG A 161 -0.02 -18.61 18.96
N PRO A 162 0.65 -17.91 18.04
CA PRO A 162 0.08 -17.58 16.75
C PRO A 162 -0.18 -18.83 15.91
N ILE A 163 -1.30 -18.80 15.18
CA ILE A 163 -1.70 -19.80 14.19
C ILE A 163 -1.40 -19.34 12.76
N ASP A 164 -0.82 -18.15 12.61
CA ASP A 164 -0.55 -17.54 11.30
C ASP A 164 0.83 -16.88 11.22
N ALA A 165 1.69 -17.06 12.24
CA ALA A 165 3.02 -16.45 12.29
C ALA A 165 4.07 -17.41 12.86
N ARG A 166 5.24 -17.48 12.23
CA ARG A 166 6.41 -18.21 12.77
C ARG A 166 7.71 -17.45 12.54
N PRO A 167 8.71 -17.62 13.41
CA PRO A 167 10.05 -17.12 13.15
C PRO A 167 10.77 -17.99 12.11
N VAL A 168 11.48 -17.36 11.18
CA VAL A 168 12.30 -18.01 10.16
C VAL A 168 13.66 -17.32 10.14
N VAL A 169 14.72 -18.08 10.38
CA VAL A 169 16.09 -17.58 10.23
C VAL A 169 16.55 -17.85 8.80
N GLU A 170 16.69 -16.80 8.01
CA GLU A 170 17.14 -16.87 6.61
C GLU A 170 18.66 -16.79 6.54
N ASN A 171 19.26 -17.76 5.84
CA ASN A 171 20.70 -17.82 5.57
C ASN A 171 21.61 -17.74 6.81
N ARG A 172 21.06 -17.98 8.01
CA ARG A 172 21.75 -17.77 9.31
C ARG A 172 22.18 -16.32 9.58
N VAL A 173 21.61 -15.34 8.88
CA VAL A 173 22.02 -13.93 9.02
C VAL A 173 20.83 -13.05 9.39
N SER A 174 19.63 -13.36 8.91
CA SER A 174 18.46 -12.50 9.13
C SER A 174 17.32 -13.24 9.79
N LEU A 175 16.69 -12.58 10.76
CA LEU A 175 15.44 -13.02 11.35
C LEU A 175 14.26 -12.44 10.55
N LEU A 176 13.39 -13.33 10.11
CA LEU A 176 12.14 -13.03 9.42
C LEU A 176 10.98 -13.61 10.24
N ILE A 177 9.79 -13.01 10.11
CA ILE A 177 8.54 -13.56 10.62
C ILE A 177 7.64 -13.85 9.42
N ASP A 178 7.35 -15.12 9.17
CA ASP A 178 6.47 -15.57 8.08
C ASP A 178 5.02 -15.58 8.56
N LEU A 179 4.23 -14.61 8.08
CA LEU A 179 2.84 -14.32 8.44
C LEU A 179 1.81 -15.18 7.67
N ARG A 180 2.22 -16.38 7.26
CA ARG A 180 1.37 -17.38 6.59
C ARG A 180 1.39 -18.74 7.26
N ALA A 181 2.25 -18.90 8.26
CA ALA A 181 2.56 -20.21 8.80
C ALA A 181 1.51 -20.63 9.83
N PRO A 182 0.92 -21.83 9.72
CA PRO A 182 -0.03 -22.36 10.69
C PRO A 182 0.58 -22.60 12.07
#